data_AF-A0A0G2J898-F1
#
_entry.id   AF-A0A0G2J898-F1
#
_cell.length_a   1.000
_cell.length_b   1.000
_cell.length_c   1.000
_cell.angle_alpha   90.00
_cell.angle_beta   90.00
_cell.angle_gamma   90.00
#
_symmetry.space_group_name_H-M   'P 1'
#
loop_
_entity.id
_entity.type
_entity.pdbx_description
1 polymer ?
#
loop_
_entity_poly.entity_id
_entity_poly.type
_entity_poly.pdbx_seq_one_letter_code
_entity_poly.pdbx_strand_id
1 'polypeptide(L)'
;MATGYFRPIPILPPRQGLPCPYDPPNWYLQVFPPQYPSICANNSTYVNAIGAVGNYHVGIYARLLLMFLVDLLSRPTEVWMKRWIDMTRHCKRFAPTGAFDFFTYAELLYWFVFIVAINPFCWKWAAFVLFGIGRGLPTTVVAGEDRLRELQPNSKPTTTG
;
A
#
# COMPACT_ATOMS: atom_id res chain seq x y z
N MET A 1 20.70 -25.05 -16.49
CA MET A 1 21.47 -23.98 -15.82
C MET A 1 20.74 -23.58 -14.54
N ALA A 2 21.43 -23.54 -13.41
CA ALA A 2 20.89 -23.12 -12.10
C ALA A 2 21.44 -21.74 -11.73
N THR A 3 21.33 -20.77 -12.64
CA THR A 3 21.87 -19.41 -12.50
C THR A 3 20.92 -18.44 -11.77
N GLY A 4 19.81 -18.95 -11.22
CA GLY A 4 18.78 -18.14 -10.58
C GLY A 4 17.87 -17.41 -11.57
N TYR A 5 17.06 -16.48 -11.05
CA TYR A 5 16.12 -15.66 -11.81
C TYR A 5 16.39 -14.17 -11.57
N PHE A 6 16.20 -13.36 -12.60
CA PHE A 6 16.12 -11.91 -12.45
C PHE A 6 14.77 -11.53 -11.86
N ARG A 7 14.73 -10.52 -10.99
CA ARG A 7 13.45 -10.00 -10.49
C ARG A 7 12.68 -9.40 -11.66
N PRO A 8 11.43 -9.85 -11.93
CA PRO A 8 10.58 -9.16 -12.89
C PRO A 8 10.25 -7.79 -12.31
N ILE A 9 10.75 -6.73 -12.95
CA ILE A 9 10.38 -5.34 -12.63
C ILE A 9 8.97 -5.14 -13.24
N PRO A 10 7.88 -5.01 -12.46
CA PRO A 10 6.55 -5.13 -13.03
C PRO A 10 6.09 -3.81 -13.65
N ILE A 11 5.88 -3.82 -14.98
CA ILE A 11 4.70 -3.32 -15.73
C ILE A 11 4.31 -1.83 -15.62
N LEU A 12 5.02 -1.02 -14.83
CA LEU A 12 4.83 0.43 -14.86
C LEU A 12 5.16 0.97 -16.25
N PRO A 13 4.31 1.85 -16.82
CA PRO A 13 4.49 2.31 -18.20
C PRO A 13 5.92 2.83 -18.39
N PRO A 14 6.60 2.43 -19.48
CA PRO A 14 8.07 2.55 -19.65
C PRO A 14 8.64 3.97 -19.63
N ARG A 15 7.79 4.99 -19.52
CA ARG A 15 8.17 6.41 -19.56
C ARG A 15 8.51 7.03 -18.21
N GLN A 16 8.24 6.38 -17.09
CA GLN A 16 8.59 6.90 -15.76
C GLN A 16 9.06 5.75 -14.87
N GLY A 17 10.32 5.35 -15.01
CA GLY A 17 10.97 4.66 -13.90
C GLY A 17 10.83 5.54 -12.66
N LEU A 18 10.42 4.96 -11.53
CA LEU A 18 10.30 5.74 -10.30
C LEU A 18 11.64 6.41 -10.03
N PRO A 19 11.68 7.75 -9.85
CA PRO A 19 12.93 8.44 -9.61
C PRO A 19 13.54 7.91 -8.30
N CYS A 20 14.83 7.59 -8.34
CA CYS A 20 15.61 7.31 -7.14
C CYS A 20 15.34 8.42 -6.10
N PRO A 21 15.01 8.10 -4.83
CA PRO A 21 15.19 6.82 -4.15
C PRO A 21 13.91 5.97 -3.97
N TYR A 22 12.88 6.15 -4.80
CA TYR A 22 11.58 5.49 -4.65
C TYR A 22 11.40 4.25 -5.55
N ASP A 23 12.50 3.70 -6.05
CA ASP A 23 12.57 2.45 -6.78
C ASP A 23 12.46 1.22 -5.83
N PRO A 24 11.98 0.05 -6.32
CA PRO A 24 11.97 -1.18 -5.54
C PRO A 24 13.36 -1.48 -4.97
N PRO A 25 13.51 -1.84 -3.68
CA PRO A 25 12.47 -2.27 -2.73
C PRO A 25 11.81 -1.14 -1.90
N ASN A 26 12.16 0.13 -2.14
CA ASN A 26 11.74 1.29 -1.34
C ASN A 26 10.34 1.78 -1.69
N TRP A 27 9.35 0.89 -1.64
CA TRP A 27 7.96 1.20 -1.91
C TRP A 27 7.15 1.34 -0.61
N TYR A 28 6.02 2.02 -0.71
CA TYR A 28 5.12 2.15 0.43
C TYR A 28 4.64 0.76 0.82
N LEU A 29 4.80 0.41 2.10
CA LEU A 29 4.54 -0.94 2.59
C LEU A 29 5.28 -2.05 1.82
N GLN A 30 6.36 -1.72 1.10
CA GLN A 30 7.09 -2.54 0.13
C GLN A 30 6.33 -2.94 -1.14
N VAL A 31 5.00 -2.89 -1.17
CA VAL A 31 4.20 -3.43 -2.28
C VAL A 31 3.50 -2.36 -3.11
N PHE A 32 3.33 -1.15 -2.59
CA PHE A 32 2.63 -0.06 -3.27
C PHE A 32 3.61 1.01 -3.79
N PRO A 33 3.71 1.23 -5.11
CA PRO A 33 4.50 2.33 -5.65
C PRO A 33 3.85 3.68 -5.31
N PRO A 34 4.60 4.69 -4.81
CA PRO A 34 4.04 5.99 -4.39
C PRO A 34 3.22 6.74 -5.46
N GLN A 35 3.55 6.53 -6.73
CA GLN A 35 2.89 7.17 -7.88
C GLN A 35 1.60 6.46 -8.30
N TYR A 36 1.45 5.17 -7.98
CA TYR A 36 0.35 4.33 -8.43
C TYR A 36 -0.25 3.54 -7.26
N PRO A 37 -0.99 4.21 -6.36
CA PRO A 37 -1.62 3.58 -5.19
C PRO A 37 -2.69 2.53 -5.53
N SER A 38 -3.14 2.47 -6.79
CA SER A 38 -4.06 1.46 -7.33
C SER A 38 -3.36 0.17 -7.79
N ILE A 39 -2.03 0.10 -7.71
CA ILE A 39 -1.24 -1.06 -8.12
C ILE A 39 -0.56 -1.63 -6.87
N CYS A 40 -0.56 -2.96 -6.74
CA CYS A 40 0.11 -3.66 -5.65
C CYS A 40 0.98 -4.78 -6.21
N ALA A 41 2.30 -4.69 -6.04
CA ALA A 41 3.26 -5.70 -6.45
C ALA A 41 3.58 -6.66 -5.29
N ASN A 42 2.62 -7.50 -4.94
CA ASN A 42 2.80 -8.51 -3.91
C ASN A 42 3.92 -9.51 -4.27
N ASN A 43 4.80 -9.79 -3.31
CA ASN A 43 5.87 -10.78 -3.43
C ASN A 43 6.87 -10.56 -4.58
N SER A 44 6.93 -9.35 -5.14
CA SER A 44 7.81 -9.04 -6.28
C SER A 44 8.93 -8.07 -5.92
N THR A 45 8.84 -7.39 -4.77
CA THR A 45 9.74 -6.31 -4.35
C THR A 45 10.72 -6.71 -3.23
N TYR A 46 10.56 -7.88 -2.62
CA TYR A 46 11.38 -8.31 -1.47
C TYR A 46 12.80 -8.72 -1.87
N VAL A 47 13.84 -8.12 -1.30
CA VAL A 47 15.23 -8.50 -1.62
C VAL A 47 15.63 -9.82 -0.96
N ASN A 48 15.33 -9.98 0.33
CA ASN A 48 15.47 -11.22 1.09
C ASN A 48 14.08 -11.69 1.56
N ALA A 49 13.76 -12.96 1.34
CA ALA A 49 12.41 -13.48 1.48
C ALA A 49 11.83 -13.34 2.91
N ILE A 50 10.55 -12.96 3.00
CA ILE A 50 9.71 -13.21 4.19
C ILE A 50 9.15 -14.64 4.05
N GLY A 51 9.98 -15.63 4.34
CA GLY A 51 9.58 -17.03 4.31
C GLY A 51 8.81 -17.41 5.57
N ALA A 52 7.48 -17.56 5.48
CA ALA A 52 6.69 -18.63 6.14
C ALA A 52 5.18 -18.33 6.30
N VAL A 53 4.70 -17.08 6.18
CA VAL A 53 3.27 -16.77 6.44
C VAL A 53 2.62 -16.01 5.27
N GLY A 54 2.82 -16.51 4.05
CA GLY A 54 2.31 -15.94 2.80
C GLY A 54 0.86 -15.46 2.88
N ASN A 55 -0.05 -16.28 3.42
CA ASN A 55 -1.47 -15.94 3.48
C ASN A 55 -1.79 -14.70 4.32
N TYR A 56 -1.09 -14.46 5.44
CA TYR A 56 -1.48 -13.38 6.35
C TYR A 56 -1.12 -12.01 5.75
N HIS A 57 0.15 -11.81 5.38
CA HIS A 57 0.58 -10.52 4.85
C HIS A 57 0.09 -10.30 3.41
N VAL A 58 0.15 -11.30 2.52
CA VAL A 58 -0.39 -11.17 1.15
C VAL A 58 -1.89 -10.88 1.19
N GLY A 59 -2.63 -11.54 2.09
CA GLY A 59 -4.04 -11.31 2.30
C GLY A 59 -4.35 -9.90 2.83
N ILE A 60 -3.55 -9.37 3.77
CA ILE A 60 -3.70 -7.98 4.24
C ILE A 60 -3.42 -6.99 3.10
N TYR A 61 -2.34 -7.19 2.32
CA TYR A 61 -2.02 -6.30 1.20
C TYR A 61 -3.08 -6.30 0.11
N ALA A 62 -3.65 -7.46 -0.23
CA ALA A 62 -4.75 -7.54 -1.17
C ALA A 62 -5.99 -6.78 -0.67
N ARG A 63 -6.28 -6.83 0.65
CA ARG A 63 -7.41 -6.11 1.24
C ARG A 63 -7.15 -4.61 1.33
N LEU A 64 -5.93 -4.18 1.60
CA LEU A 64 -5.52 -2.78 1.52
C LEU A 64 -5.68 -2.25 0.09
N LEU A 65 -5.29 -3.03 -0.93
CA LEU A 65 -5.53 -2.66 -2.32
C LEU A 65 -7.02 -2.46 -2.60
N LEU A 66 -7.86 -3.42 -2.19
CA LEU A 66 -9.32 -3.30 -2.37
C LEU A 66 -9.88 -2.06 -1.66
N MET A 67 -9.44 -1.77 -0.44
CA MET A 67 -9.80 -0.56 0.29
C MET A 67 -9.40 0.70 -0.51
N PHE A 68 -8.17 0.78 -1.02
CA PHE A 68 -7.72 1.92 -1.82
C PHE A 68 -8.45 2.08 -3.16
N LEU A 69 -8.98 0.98 -3.72
CA LEU A 69 -9.78 1.01 -4.95
C LEU A 69 -11.22 1.45 -4.69
N VAL A 70 -11.83 1.00 -3.60
CA VAL A 70 -13.22 1.32 -3.25
C VAL A 70 -13.33 2.71 -2.60
N ASP A 71 -12.42 3.06 -1.70
CA ASP A 71 -12.47 4.29 -0.92
C ASP A 71 -11.26 5.18 -1.23
N LEU A 72 -11.48 6.17 -2.09
CA LEU A 72 -10.46 7.15 -2.48
C LEU A 72 -10.02 8.07 -1.33
N LEU A 73 -10.83 8.24 -0.28
CA LEU A 73 -10.49 9.07 0.89
C LEU A 73 -9.54 8.34 1.83
N SER A 74 -9.64 7.01 1.89
CA SER A 74 -8.72 6.15 2.65
C SER A 74 -7.33 6.04 2.02
N ARG A 75 -7.19 6.41 0.74
CA ARG A 75 -5.98 6.27 -0.05
C ARG A 75 -4.90 7.28 0.40
N PRO A 76 -3.68 6.83 0.76
CA PRO A 76 -2.61 7.75 1.07
C PRO A 76 -2.16 8.51 -0.18
N THR A 77 -1.85 9.79 -0.03
CA THR A 77 -1.30 10.59 -1.13
C THR A 77 0.18 10.24 -1.34
N GLU A 78 0.69 10.52 -2.54
CA GLU A 78 2.11 10.28 -2.89
C GLU A 78 3.07 10.91 -1.86
N VAL A 79 2.77 12.12 -1.40
CA VAL A 79 3.58 12.83 -0.39
C VAL A 79 3.66 12.05 0.93
N TRP A 80 2.52 11.51 1.40
CA TRP A 80 2.49 10.72 2.63
C TRP A 80 3.17 9.37 2.46
N MET A 81 3.03 8.74 1.30
CA MET A 81 3.73 7.50 0.97
C MET A 81 5.25 7.70 0.98
N LYS A 82 5.75 8.75 0.33
CA LYS A 82 7.17 9.11 0.33
C LYS A 82 7.69 9.44 1.73
N ARG A 83 6.93 10.23 2.50
CA ARG A 83 7.29 10.57 3.88
C ARG A 83 7.38 9.35 4.78
N TRP A 84 6.48 8.38 4.59
CA TRP A 84 6.54 7.11 5.31
C TRP A 84 7.78 6.29 4.92
N ILE A 85 8.13 6.26 3.63
CA ILE A 85 9.36 5.62 3.15
C ILE A 85 10.59 6.28 3.78
N ASP A 86 10.67 7.61 3.77
CA ASP A 86 11.79 8.36 4.34
C ASP A 86 11.90 8.17 5.86
N MET A 87 10.76 8.19 6.57
CA MET A 87 10.71 7.89 8.00
C MET A 87 11.23 6.47 8.28
N THR A 88 10.81 5.48 7.50
CA THR A 88 11.25 4.09 7.65
C THR A 88 12.74 3.96 7.39
N ARG A 89 13.27 4.63 6.36
CA ARG A 89 14.72 4.69 6.08
C ARG A 89 15.49 5.35 7.20
N HIS A 90 14.95 6.41 7.79
CA HIS A 90 15.57 7.08 8.91
C HIS A 90 15.60 6.19 10.17
N CYS A 91 14.47 5.58 10.53
CA CYS A 91 14.40 4.64 11.65
C CYS A 91 15.35 3.45 11.49
N LYS A 92 15.54 2.98 10.26
CA LYS A 92 16.47 1.88 9.93
C LYS A 92 17.89 2.31 9.60
N ARG A 93 18.26 3.59 9.72
CA ARG A 93 19.62 4.07 9.43
C ARG A 93 20.69 3.38 10.28
N PHE A 94 20.31 2.91 11.47
CA PHE A 94 21.20 2.20 12.40
C PHE A 94 21.09 0.67 12.31
N ALA A 95 20.23 0.15 11.43
CA ALA A 95 20.12 -1.29 11.23
C ALA A 95 21.25 -1.79 10.30
N PRO A 96 21.80 -2.99 10.56
CA PRO A 96 22.86 -3.57 9.71
C PRO A 96 22.37 -3.97 8.30
N THR A 97 21.05 -3.99 8.07
CA THR A 97 20.42 -4.34 6.80
C THR A 97 19.83 -3.11 6.13
N GLY A 98 19.78 -3.08 4.79
CA GLY A 98 19.13 -2.00 4.05
C GLY A 98 17.68 -1.76 4.52
N ALA A 99 17.22 -0.51 4.42
CA ALA A 99 15.95 -0.08 5.00
C ALA A 99 14.75 -0.94 4.58
N PHE A 100 14.76 -1.54 3.38
CA PHE A 100 13.71 -2.44 2.91
C PHE A 100 14.18 -3.86 2.56
N ASP A 101 15.36 -4.24 3.03
CA ASP A 101 16.07 -5.44 2.61
C ASP A 101 15.72 -6.68 3.44
N PHE A 102 15.35 -6.48 4.71
CA PHE A 102 14.90 -7.50 5.64
C PHE A 102 13.96 -6.90 6.70
N PHE A 103 12.85 -7.58 6.99
CA PHE A 103 11.89 -7.19 8.03
C PHE A 103 11.52 -8.36 8.92
N THR A 104 11.45 -8.05 10.21
CA THR A 104 10.81 -8.90 11.20
C THR A 104 9.28 -8.81 11.06
N TYR A 105 8.58 -9.86 11.47
CA TYR A 105 7.11 -9.90 11.46
C TYR A 105 6.49 -8.76 12.28
N ALA A 106 7.15 -8.37 13.38
CA ALA A 106 6.70 -7.27 14.24
C ALA A 106 6.71 -5.92 13.51
N GLU A 107 7.70 -5.66 12.65
CA GLU A 107 7.77 -4.43 11.86
C GLU A 107 6.63 -4.35 10.84
N LEU A 108 6.31 -5.46 10.18
CA LEU A 108 5.19 -5.53 9.23
C LEU A 108 3.85 -5.28 9.91
N LEU A 109 3.63 -5.92 11.07
CA LEU A 109 2.43 -5.73 11.87
C LEU A 109 2.32 -4.28 12.36
N TYR A 110 3.43 -3.72 12.86
CA TYR A 110 3.50 -2.33 13.28
C TYR A 110 3.11 -1.38 12.15
N TRP A 111 3.58 -1.62 10.92
CA TRP A 111 3.21 -0.78 9.78
C TRP A 111 1.73 -0.82 9.45
N PHE A 112 1.12 -2.01 9.46
CA PHE A 112 -0.33 -2.13 9.24
C PHE A 112 -1.12 -1.38 10.30
N VAL A 113 -0.75 -1.55 11.56
CA VAL A 113 -1.40 -0.83 12.68
C VAL A 113 -1.16 0.67 12.56
N PHE A 114 0.05 1.12 12.23
CA PHE A 114 0.40 2.53 12.09
C PHE A 114 -0.44 3.23 11.01
N ILE A 115 -0.62 2.60 9.86
CA ILE A 115 -1.37 3.18 8.74
C ILE A 115 -2.86 3.26 9.07
N VAL A 116 -3.40 2.19 9.68
CA VAL A 116 -4.79 2.18 10.12
C VAL A 116 -4.99 3.22 11.22
N ALA A 117 -4.09 3.33 12.20
CA ALA A 117 -4.22 4.26 13.31
C ALA A 117 -4.14 5.73 12.88
N ILE A 118 -3.24 6.08 11.94
CA ILE A 118 -3.02 7.47 11.53
C ILE A 118 -4.14 8.01 10.63
N ASN A 119 -4.72 7.17 9.79
CA ASN A 119 -5.80 7.61 8.91
C ASN A 119 -7.17 7.27 9.52
N PRO A 120 -7.92 8.26 10.07
CA PRO A 120 -9.23 8.00 10.65
C PRO A 120 -10.24 7.43 9.63
N PHE A 121 -10.08 7.73 8.34
CA PHE A 121 -10.91 7.15 7.28
C PHE A 121 -10.66 5.64 7.10
N CYS A 122 -9.49 5.14 7.50
CA CYS A 122 -9.19 3.71 7.47
C CYS A 122 -9.81 2.94 8.65
N TRP A 123 -10.31 3.62 9.70
CA TRP A 123 -10.82 2.95 10.90
C TRP A 123 -12.06 2.10 10.61
N LYS A 124 -12.97 2.58 9.74
CA LYS A 124 -14.13 1.80 9.28
C LYS A 124 -13.69 0.50 8.57
N TRP A 125 -12.52 0.52 7.93
CA TRP A 125 -11.95 -0.61 7.21
C TRP A 125 -11.04 -1.51 8.05
N ALA A 126 -10.71 -1.14 9.29
CA ALA A 126 -9.71 -1.83 10.11
C ALA A 126 -10.02 -3.33 10.31
N ALA A 127 -11.27 -3.67 10.66
CA ALA A 127 -11.70 -5.06 10.84
C ALA A 127 -11.62 -5.86 9.53
N PHE A 128 -11.94 -5.22 8.40
CA PHE A 128 -11.82 -5.82 7.09
C PHE A 128 -10.36 -6.06 6.72
N VAL A 129 -9.51 -5.05 6.84
CA VAL A 129 -8.09 -5.11 6.45
C VAL A 129 -7.30 -6.12 7.29
N LEU A 130 -7.56 -6.23 8.59
CA LEU A 130 -6.83 -7.14 9.48
C LEU A 130 -7.41 -8.56 9.44
N PHE A 131 -8.72 -8.73 9.62
CA PHE A 131 -9.36 -10.06 9.79
C PHE A 131 -10.21 -10.53 8.61
N GLY A 132 -10.57 -9.64 7.69
CA GLY A 132 -11.31 -9.99 6.47
C GLY A 132 -12.81 -10.01 6.69
N ILE A 133 -13.23 -9.59 7.87
CA ILE A 133 -14.60 -9.60 8.36
C ILE A 133 -15.23 -8.24 8.10
N GLY A 134 -16.54 -8.22 7.79
CA GLY A 134 -17.32 -7.00 7.82
C GLY A 134 -17.22 -6.12 6.58
N ARG A 135 -17.08 -6.69 5.37
CA ARG A 135 -17.12 -5.92 4.10
C ARG A 135 -18.37 -5.06 3.93
N GLY A 136 -19.52 -5.49 4.47
CA GLY A 136 -20.81 -4.81 4.27
C GLY A 136 -20.83 -3.39 4.84
N LEU A 137 -20.36 -3.19 6.08
CA LEU A 137 -20.43 -1.90 6.77
C LEU A 137 -19.61 -0.79 6.08
N PRO A 138 -18.33 -1.00 5.70
CA PRO A 138 -17.54 0.00 5.01
C PRO A 138 -18.11 0.34 3.63
N THR A 139 -18.58 -0.66 2.86
CA THR A 139 -19.14 -0.42 1.53
C THR A 139 -20.44 0.37 1.60
N THR A 140 -21.29 0.14 2.61
CA THR A 140 -22.49 0.97 2.81
C THR A 140 -22.18 2.42 3.17
N VAL A 141 -21.12 2.65 3.96
CA VAL A 141 -20.68 4.01 4.31
C VAL A 141 -20.13 4.73 3.08
N VAL A 142 -19.30 4.06 2.28
CA VAL A 142 -18.77 4.64 1.03
C VAL A 142 -19.88 4.96 0.04
N ALA A 143 -20.86 4.07 -0.15
CA ALA A 143 -22.01 4.34 -1.01
C ALA A 143 -22.81 5.59 -0.55
N GLY A 144 -22.88 5.82 0.77
CA GLY A 144 -23.46 7.03 1.34
C GLY A 144 -22.61 8.29 1.08
N GLU A 145 -21.29 8.20 1.25
CA GLU A 145 -20.34 9.27 0.96
C GLU A 145 -20.34 9.66 -0.52
N ASP A 146 -20.37 8.68 -1.43
CA ASP A 146 -20.43 8.91 -2.88
C ASP A 146 -21.73 9.62 -3.30
N ARG A 147 -22.87 9.19 -2.74
CA ARG A 147 -24.17 9.85 -2.98
C ARG A 147 -24.17 11.31 -2.51
N LEU A 148 -23.55 11.60 -1.36
CA LEU A 148 -23.42 12.98 -0.88
C LEU A 148 -22.51 13.83 -1.78
N ARG A 149 -21.49 13.20 -2.37
CA ARG A 149 -20.56 13.85 -3.31
C ARG A 149 -21.24 14.18 -4.63
N GLU A 150 -22.11 13.30 -5.14
CA GLU A 150 -22.93 13.51 -6.34
C GLU A 150 -23.96 14.64 -6.15
N LEU A 151 -24.48 14.80 -4.93
CA LEU A 151 -25.45 15.85 -4.60
C LEU A 151 -24.80 17.24 -4.44
N GLN A 152 -23.47 17.35 -4.40
CA GLN A 152 -22.76 18.61 -4.24
C GLN A 152 -22.62 19.32 -5.61
N PRO A 153 -23.27 20.48 -5.85
CA PRO A 153 -23.44 21.07 -7.19
C PRO A 153 -22.18 21.68 -7.83
N ASN A 154 -20.97 21.38 -7.36
CA ASN A 154 -19.74 22.01 -7.86
C ASN A 154 -18.53 21.06 -8.06
N SER A 155 -18.72 19.74 -8.12
CA SER A 155 -17.64 18.85 -8.55
C SER A 155 -17.63 18.76 -10.08
N LYS A 156 -16.59 19.33 -10.71
CA LYS A 156 -16.31 19.18 -12.15
C LYS A 156 -16.42 17.71 -12.56
N PRO A 157 -17.04 17.39 -13.71
CA PRO A 157 -17.09 16.03 -14.21
C PRO A 157 -15.66 15.55 -14.44
N THR A 158 -15.26 14.49 -13.73
CA THR A 158 -14.02 13.77 -14.03
C THR A 158 -14.27 12.97 -15.30
N THR A 159 -13.88 13.56 -16.43
CA THR A 159 -13.85 12.90 -17.73
C THR A 159 -12.77 11.82 -17.67
N THR A 160 -13.18 10.56 -17.55
CA THR A 160 -12.32 9.41 -17.85
C THR A 160 -12.02 9.41 -19.35
N GLY A 161 -10.74 9.51 -19.69
CA GLY A 161 -10.16 9.18 -21.00
C GLY A 161 -9.12 8.08 -20.83
#